data_AF-A0A150AX00-F1
#
_entry.id   AF-A0A150AX00-F1
#
_cell.length_a   1.000
_cell.length_b   1.000
_cell.length_c   1.000
_cell.angle_alpha   90.00
_cell.angle_beta   90.00
_cell.angle_gamma   90.00
#
_symmetry.space_group_name_H-M   'P 1'
#
loop_
_entity.id
_entity.type
_entity.pdbx_description
1 polymer ?
#
loop_
_entity_poly.entity_id
_entity_poly.type
_entity_poly.pdbx_seq_one_letter_code
_entity_poly.pdbx_strand_id
1 'polypeptide(L)'
;MSFEERRMLREKLIRDLYNDYFENAGREEMRRINVDDREEKERHLAYKYLEEKGLINYRPISKDGIYGIRINARGIDYVEK
;
A
#
# COMPACT_ATOMS: atom_id res chain seq x y z
N MET A 1 4.62 14.37 -8.43
CA MET A 1 3.33 13.95 -9.01
C MET A 1 2.29 15.04 -8.79
N SER A 2 1.35 15.20 -9.72
CA SER A 2 0.17 16.05 -9.61
C SER A 2 -0.85 15.45 -8.62
N PHE A 3 -1.92 16.20 -8.33
CA PHE A 3 -3.00 15.72 -7.48
C PHE A 3 -3.66 14.45 -8.05
N GLU A 4 -4.00 14.46 -9.34
CA GLU A 4 -4.67 13.32 -9.99
C GLU A 4 -3.75 12.11 -10.08
N GLU A 5 -2.48 12.29 -10.39
CA GLU A 5 -1.49 11.20 -10.40
C GLU A 5 -1.39 10.51 -9.04
N ARG A 6 -1.39 11.29 -7.95
CA ARG A 6 -1.38 10.73 -6.58
C ARG A 6 -2.66 9.99 -6.24
N ARG A 7 -3.82 10.48 -6.71
CA ARG A 7 -5.11 9.80 -6.54
C ARG A 7 -5.10 8.47 -7.27
N MET A 8 -4.70 8.45 -8.54
CA MET A 8 -4.58 7.23 -9.34
C MET A 8 -3.57 6.25 -8.72
N LEU A 9 -2.46 6.73 -8.18
CA LEU A 9 -1.49 5.87 -7.50
C LEU A 9 -2.12 5.14 -6.30
N ARG A 10 -2.86 5.86 -5.44
CA ARG A 10 -3.53 5.23 -4.29
C ARG A 10 -4.56 4.19 -4.72
N GLU A 11 -5.37 4.51 -5.74
CA GLU A 11 -6.37 3.59 -6.27
C GLU A 11 -5.73 2.35 -6.89
N LYS A 12 -4.64 2.53 -7.63
CA LYS A 12 -3.88 1.41 -8.18
C LYS A 12 -3.33 0.53 -7.07
N LEU A 13 -2.65 1.10 -6.08
CA LEU A 13 -2.01 0.34 -5.01
C LEU A 13 -3.01 -0.47 -4.18
N ILE A 14 -4.19 0.08 -3.86
CA ILE A 14 -5.17 -0.69 -3.08
C ILE A 14 -5.79 -1.83 -3.90
N ARG A 15 -5.99 -1.65 -5.21
CA ARG A 15 -6.44 -2.74 -6.11
C ARG A 15 -5.36 -3.81 -6.28
N ASP A 16 -4.10 -3.41 -6.40
CA ASP A 16 -2.96 -4.33 -6.46
C ASP A 16 -2.90 -5.18 -5.16
N LEU A 17 -3.04 -4.55 -3.99
CA LEU A 17 -3.08 -5.26 -2.70
C LEU A 17 -4.30 -6.16 -2.53
N TYR A 18 -5.45 -5.80 -3.10
CA TYR A 18 -6.64 -6.66 -3.12
C TYR A 18 -6.35 -7.96 -3.87
N ASN A 19 -5.77 -7.87 -5.07
CA ASN A 19 -5.43 -9.06 -5.86
C ASN A 19 -4.37 -9.90 -5.13
N ASP A 20 -3.30 -9.25 -4.65
CA ASP A 20 -2.22 -9.90 -3.89
C ASP A 20 -2.74 -10.67 -2.68
N TYR A 21 -3.72 -10.13 -1.96
CA TYR A 21 -4.32 -10.79 -0.80
C TYR A 21 -4.90 -12.16 -1.16
N PHE A 22 -5.62 -12.28 -2.27
CA PHE A 22 -6.21 -13.55 -2.67
C PHE A 22 -5.20 -14.48 -3.34
N GLU A 23 -4.22 -13.93 -4.07
CA GLU A 23 -3.14 -14.71 -4.69
C GLU A 23 -2.19 -15.31 -3.64
N ASN A 24 -1.93 -14.59 -2.55
CA ASN A 24 -0.98 -14.98 -1.51
C ASN A 24 -1.62 -15.45 -0.20
N ALA A 25 -2.88 -15.91 -0.26
CA ALA A 25 -3.62 -16.47 0.88
C ALA A 25 -3.63 -15.54 2.12
N GLY A 26 -3.75 -14.24 1.90
CA GLY A 26 -3.88 -13.21 2.92
C GLY A 26 -2.58 -12.90 3.68
N ARG A 27 -1.43 -13.29 3.13
CA ARG A 27 -0.11 -12.96 3.71
C ARG A 27 0.23 -11.49 3.50
N GLU A 28 1.16 -10.98 4.31
CA GLU A 28 1.72 -9.64 4.09
C GLU A 28 2.70 -9.66 2.93
N GLU A 29 2.58 -8.69 2.02
CA GLU A 29 3.60 -8.39 1.03
C GLU A 29 4.80 -7.72 1.73
N MET A 30 6.00 -8.24 1.48
CA MET A 30 7.24 -7.64 1.96
C MET A 30 7.86 -6.80 0.85
N ARG A 31 7.86 -5.48 1.00
CA ARG A 31 8.41 -4.56 0.00
C ARG A 31 9.51 -3.68 0.59
N ARG A 32 10.63 -3.59 -0.13
CA ARG A 32 11.66 -2.60 0.16
C ARG A 32 11.26 -1.26 -0.46
N ILE A 33 11.27 -0.20 0.35
CA ILE A 33 10.92 1.15 -0.07
C ILE A 33 12.12 2.06 0.21
N ASN A 34 12.65 2.68 -0.84
CA ASN A 34 13.72 3.65 -0.75
C ASN A 34 13.15 5.08 -0.75
N VAL A 35 13.07 5.72 0.42
CA VAL A 35 12.47 7.06 0.53
C VAL A 35 13.30 8.19 -0.10
N ASP A 36 14.56 7.92 -0.47
CA ASP A 36 15.41 8.85 -1.21
C ASP A 36 15.09 8.82 -2.72
N ASP A 37 14.50 7.72 -3.21
CA ASP A 37 13.95 7.66 -4.56
C ASP A 37 12.60 8.37 -4.62
N ARG A 38 12.40 9.20 -5.64
CA ARG A 38 11.22 10.07 -5.74
C ARG A 38 9.92 9.28 -5.93
N GLU A 39 9.95 8.20 -6.71
CA GLU A 39 8.75 7.40 -6.98
C GLU A 39 8.41 6.53 -5.77
N GLU A 40 9.41 5.91 -5.17
CA GLU A 40 9.26 5.13 -3.94
C GLU A 40 8.79 6.00 -2.77
N LYS A 41 9.22 7.26 -2.69
CA LYS A 41 8.69 8.23 -1.72
C LYS A 41 7.20 8.49 -1.91
N GLU A 42 6.72 8.66 -3.14
CA GLU A 42 5.28 8.86 -3.40
C GLU A 42 4.49 7.57 -3.10
N ARG A 43 5.04 6.37 -3.40
CA ARG A 43 4.47 5.09 -2.95
C ARG A 43 4.39 4.97 -1.44
N HIS A 44 5.46 5.32 -0.72
CA HIS A 44 5.50 5.33 0.75
C HIS A 44 4.37 6.19 1.33
N LEU A 45 4.21 7.41 0.81
CA LEU A 45 3.17 8.33 1.25
C LEU A 45 1.76 7.83 0.89
N ALA A 46 1.60 7.17 -0.26
CA ALA A 46 0.34 6.55 -0.63
C ALA A 46 -0.05 5.40 0.32
N TYR A 47 0.88 4.53 0.71
CA TYR A 47 0.60 3.48 1.69
C TYR A 47 0.26 4.06 3.07
N LYS A 48 1.01 5.06 3.55
CA LYS A 48 0.66 5.75 4.80
C LYS A 48 -0.75 6.33 4.78
N TYR A 49 -1.14 6.98 3.69
CA TYR A 49 -2.49 7.51 3.55
C TYR A 49 -3.56 6.41 3.63
N LEU A 50 -3.35 5.27 2.95
CA LEU A 50 -4.30 4.15 2.95
C LEU A 50 -4.39 3.49 4.33
N GLU A 51 -3.27 3.43 5.07
CA GLU A 51 -3.23 2.98 6.46
C GLU A 51 -3.99 3.94 7.38
N GLU A 52 -3.79 5.26 7.25
CA GLU A 52 -4.53 6.28 8.01
C GLU A 52 -6.04 6.24 7.74
N LYS A 53 -6.44 5.83 6.53
CA LYS A 53 -7.83 5.54 6.18
C LYS A 53 -8.34 4.21 6.75
N GLY A 54 -7.46 3.40 7.33
CA GLY A 54 -7.77 2.10 7.91
C GLY A 54 -8.09 1.03 6.88
N LEU A 55 -7.60 1.17 5.64
CA LEU A 55 -7.86 0.22 4.54
C LEU A 55 -6.78 -0.86 4.42
N ILE A 56 -5.57 -0.57 4.89
CA ILE A 56 -4.44 -1.49 4.87
C ILE A 56 -3.72 -1.47 6.23
N ASN A 57 -2.90 -2.48 6.48
CA ASN A 57 -1.86 -2.46 7.50
C ASN A 57 -0.53 -2.14 6.81
N TYR A 58 0.22 -1.16 7.31
CA TYR A 58 1.49 -0.74 6.73
C TYR A 58 2.57 -0.50 7.78
N ARG A 59 3.43 -1.49 8.01
CA ARG A 59 4.40 -1.43 9.13
C ARG A 59 5.84 -1.63 8.68
N PRO A 60 6.81 -0.89 9.24
CA PRO A 60 8.22 -1.20 9.04
C PRO A 60 8.55 -2.55 9.68
N ILE A 61 9.30 -3.39 8.96
CA ILE A 61 9.77 -4.70 9.42
C ILE A 61 11.23 -4.63 9.86
N SER A 62 12.04 -3.83 9.15
CA SER A 62 13.46 -3.65 9.45
C SER A 62 13.89 -2.19 9.26
N LYS A 63 15.07 -1.86 9.77
CA LYS A 63 15.69 -0.53 9.57
C LYS A 63 16.15 -0.31 8.12
N ASP A 64 16.27 -1.36 7.32
CA ASP A 64 16.74 -1.31 5.92
C ASP A 64 15.63 -0.97 4.91
N GLY A 65 14.56 -0.33 5.39
CA GLY A 65 13.45 0.12 4.55
C GLY A 65 12.53 -1.01 4.05
N ILE A 66 12.52 -2.17 4.71
CA ILE A 66 11.55 -3.23 4.41
C ILE A 66 10.25 -2.96 5.19
N TYR A 67 9.13 -2.96 4.48
CA TYR A 67 7.79 -2.80 5.03
C TYR A 67 6.93 -4.01 4.70
N GLY A 68 6.09 -4.37 5.68
CA GLY A 68 5.01 -5.32 5.51
C GLY A 68 3.75 -4.55 5.16
N ILE A 69 3.09 -4.94 4.08
CA ILE A 69 1.88 -4.31 3.57
C ILE A 69 0.81 -5.38 3.40
N ARG A 70 -0.40 -5.13 3.88
CA ARG A 70 -1.54 -6.02 3.60
C ARG A 70 -2.84 -5.25 3.63
N ILE A 71 -3.72 -5.49 2.65
CA ILE A 71 -5.09 -5.00 2.72
C ILE A 71 -5.84 -5.65 3.89
N ASN A 72 -6.74 -4.90 4.53
CA ASN A 72 -7.61 -5.46 5.58
C ASN A 72 -9.05 -5.55 5.07
N ALA A 73 -9.95 -6.11 5.89
CA ALA A 73 -11.35 -6.29 5.50
C ALA A 73 -12.02 -4.99 5.04
N ARG A 74 -11.73 -3.84 5.68
CA ARG A 74 -12.28 -2.54 5.25
C ARG A 74 -11.74 -2.10 3.89
N GLY A 75 -10.49 -2.41 3.59
CA GLY A 75 -9.89 -2.17 2.27
C GLY A 75 -10.50 -3.05 1.19
N ILE A 76 -10.76 -4.33 1.50
CA ILE A 76 -11.45 -5.25 0.59
C ILE A 76 -12.86 -4.73 0.29
N ASP A 77 -13.64 -4.42 1.33
CA ASP A 77 -14.97 -3.83 1.21
C ASP A 77 -14.96 -2.49 0.45
N TYR A 78 -13.86 -1.74 0.48
CA TYR A 78 -13.71 -0.49 -0.25
C TYR A 78 -13.50 -0.72 -1.75
N VAL A 79 -12.76 -1.76 -2.13
CA VAL A 79 -12.47 -2.09 -3.54
C VAL A 79 -13.66 -2.76 -4.24
N GLU A 80 -14.47 -3.53 -3.51
CA GLU A 80 -15.62 -4.27 -4.04
C GLU A 80 -16.91 -3.44 -4.21
N LYS A 81 -16.90 -2.16 -3.80
CA LYS A 81 -18.02 -1.22 -3.93
C LYS A 81 -18.00 -0.43 -5.24
#